data_AF-A0A1C4W464-F1
#
_entry.id   AF-A0A1C4W464-F1
#
_cell.length_a   1.000
_cell.length_b   1.000
_cell.length_c   1.000
_cell.angle_alpha   90.00
_cell.angle_beta   90.00
_cell.angle_gamma   90.00
#
_symmetry.space_group_name_H-M   'P 1'
#
loop_
_entity.id
_entity.type
_entity.pdbx_description
1 polymer ?
#
loop_
_entity_poly.entity_id
_entity_poly.type
_entity_poly.pdbx_seq_one_letter_code
_entity_poly.pdbx_strand_id
1 'polypeptide(L)'
;MKIARIAARMAVGAMATALATTAVAVPAAQATSKPKPLGTTSLAQVLTRDSSGFDRNSRDFDVLTAAVLAVLEAKPNSPVKVLTDGTVALTAFIPTDAAFQQLVREITQARKLPSESAAFTAVAGLGIDTVESVLLYHVVPGATIDRRTAVRADGTDLTTALGSTVEVDVRTYLYFFRQVRLVDADTDDRDARVVSYDVNKGNRQIAHAVDRVLRPIDLP
;
A
#
# COMPACT_ATOMS: atom_id res chain seq x y z
N MET A 1 32.34 59.56 46.79
CA MET A 1 32.50 59.19 48.22
C MET A 1 32.13 57.72 48.33
N LYS A 2 33.04 56.77 48.11
CA LYS A 2 33.99 56.18 49.09
C LYS A 2 33.36 55.70 50.41
N ILE A 3 33.18 54.37 50.47
CA ILE A 3 33.60 53.44 51.55
C ILE A 3 32.78 53.41 52.86
N ALA A 4 32.22 52.24 53.19
CA ALA A 4 32.52 51.45 54.41
C ALA A 4 31.68 50.16 54.37
N ARG A 5 32.23 48.96 54.11
CA ARG A 5 33.05 48.09 55.00
C ARG A 5 32.43 47.85 56.38
N ILE A 6 31.88 46.67 56.59
CA ILE A 6 32.13 45.90 57.81
C ILE A 6 32.53 44.48 57.40
N ALA A 7 33.74 44.12 57.81
CA ALA A 7 34.31 42.80 57.76
C ALA A 7 34.52 42.33 59.20
N ALA A 8 34.22 41.07 59.48
CA ALA A 8 34.81 40.29 60.58
C ALA A 8 34.60 38.80 60.21
N ARG A 9 35.65 38.04 59.85
CA ARG A 9 36.61 37.33 60.73
C ARG A 9 35.88 36.29 61.59
N MET A 10 36.27 35.03 61.74
CA MET A 10 37.44 34.19 61.43
C MET A 10 36.94 32.76 61.76
N ALA A 11 37.09 31.77 60.88
CA ALA A 11 38.09 30.70 60.96
C ALA A 11 37.65 29.40 61.67
N VAL A 12 38.23 28.31 61.15
CA VAL A 12 38.42 26.97 61.71
C VAL A 12 37.37 25.91 61.35
N GLY A 13 37.84 24.84 60.72
CA GLY A 13 37.26 23.50 60.88
C GLY A 13 37.07 22.72 59.58
N ALA A 14 38.12 22.09 59.07
CA ALA A 14 37.98 21.04 58.08
C ALA A 14 37.24 19.83 58.69
N MET A 15 36.13 19.42 58.08
CA MET A 15 35.67 18.02 58.07
C MET A 15 34.88 17.77 56.79
N ALA A 16 35.53 17.10 55.84
CA ALA A 16 34.86 16.46 54.73
C ALA A 16 33.94 15.36 55.27
N THR A 17 32.63 15.51 55.07
CA THR A 17 31.67 14.43 55.24
C THR A 17 30.90 14.29 53.93
N ALA A 18 31.37 13.38 53.09
CA ALA A 18 30.66 12.95 51.90
C ALA A 18 29.44 12.12 52.34
N LEU A 19 28.25 12.73 52.33
CA LEU A 19 26.99 12.02 52.42
C LEU A 19 26.65 11.46 51.03
N ALA A 20 27.07 10.22 50.79
CA ALA A 20 26.65 9.43 49.65
C ALA A 20 25.17 9.04 49.83
N THR A 21 24.25 9.82 49.25
CA THR A 21 22.88 9.37 49.06
C THR A 21 22.86 8.34 47.94
N THR A 22 22.69 7.06 48.29
CA THR A 22 22.47 5.96 47.36
C THR A 22 21.14 6.16 46.65
N ALA A 23 21.16 6.83 45.50
CA ALA A 23 20.06 6.77 44.55
C ALA A 23 20.01 5.35 43.98
N VAL A 24 19.02 4.57 44.40
CA VAL A 24 18.65 3.32 43.73
C VAL A 24 18.13 3.71 42.34
N ALA A 25 19.02 3.70 41.36
CA ALA A 25 18.65 3.79 39.95
C ALA A 25 17.92 2.49 39.59
N VAL A 26 16.60 2.52 39.59
CA VAL A 26 15.79 1.51 38.90
C VAL A 26 16.14 1.60 37.41
N PRO A 27 16.73 0.57 36.79
CA PRO A 27 16.88 0.57 35.35
C PRO A 27 15.47 0.43 34.78
N ALA A 28 14.95 1.50 34.19
CA ALA A 28 13.83 1.40 33.28
C ALA A 28 14.29 0.53 32.11
N ALA A 29 13.97 -0.76 32.18
CA ALA A 29 14.10 -1.68 31.06
C ALA A 29 13.09 -1.24 30.00
N GLN A 30 13.46 -0.23 29.22
CA GLN A 30 12.80 0.07 27.96
C GLN A 30 13.07 -1.13 27.06
N ALA A 31 12.09 -2.04 27.01
CA ALA A 31 12.02 -3.07 26.00
C ALA A 31 11.81 -2.38 24.64
N THR A 32 12.90 -1.90 24.04
CA THR A 32 12.93 -1.53 22.63
C THR A 32 12.90 -2.83 21.85
N SER A 33 11.71 -3.41 21.65
CA SER A 33 11.53 -4.43 20.63
C SER A 33 11.91 -3.78 19.30
N LYS A 34 13.12 -4.08 18.78
CA LYS A 34 13.50 -3.67 17.42
C LYS A 34 12.38 -4.14 16.50
N PRO A 35 11.77 -3.25 15.68
CA PRO A 35 10.74 -3.68 14.74
C PRO A 35 11.33 -4.80 13.87
N LYS A 36 10.60 -5.90 13.75
CA LYS A 36 11.01 -7.02 12.90
C LYS A 36 11.27 -6.46 11.50
N PRO A 37 12.44 -6.69 10.88
CA PRO A 37 12.70 -6.21 9.54
C PRO A 37 11.66 -6.78 8.58
N LEU A 38 11.17 -5.93 7.67
CA LEU A 38 10.25 -6.35 6.61
C LEU A 38 10.96 -7.32 5.67
N GLY A 39 10.24 -8.35 5.23
CA GLY A 39 10.70 -9.26 4.19
C GLY A 39 10.72 -8.61 2.81
N THR A 40 11.31 -9.33 1.85
CA THR A 40 11.50 -8.86 0.47
C THR A 40 10.85 -9.78 -0.56
N THR A 41 9.83 -10.55 -0.17
CA THR A 41 8.99 -11.25 -1.16
C THR A 41 8.27 -10.21 -2.01
N SER A 42 8.44 -10.27 -3.33
CA SER A 42 7.79 -9.34 -4.26
C SER A 42 6.33 -9.73 -4.52
N LEU A 43 5.52 -8.78 -4.97
CA LEU A 43 4.13 -9.08 -5.35
C LEU A 43 4.08 -10.02 -6.56
N ALA A 44 4.99 -9.89 -7.52
CA ALA A 44 5.08 -10.84 -8.63
C ALA A 44 5.26 -12.28 -8.12
N GLN A 45 6.15 -12.50 -7.13
CA GLN A 45 6.33 -13.82 -6.52
C GLN A 45 5.09 -14.33 -5.78
N VAL A 46 4.25 -13.43 -5.24
CA VAL A 46 3.00 -13.83 -4.58
C VAL A 46 1.92 -14.19 -5.60
N LEU A 47 1.78 -13.40 -6.66
CA LEU A 47 0.79 -13.60 -7.71
C LEU A 47 1.08 -14.88 -8.51
N THR A 48 2.35 -15.17 -8.83
CA THR A 48 2.73 -16.37 -9.58
C THR A 48 2.85 -17.65 -8.73
N ARG A 49 2.49 -17.61 -7.44
CA ARG A 49 2.39 -18.84 -6.63
C ARG A 49 1.15 -19.64 -7.00
N ASP A 50 0.11 -18.94 -7.45
CA ASP A 50 -1.00 -19.60 -8.06
C ASP A 50 -0.62 -20.05 -9.46
N SER A 51 -1.00 -21.28 -9.80
CA SER A 51 -0.73 -21.89 -11.08
C SER A 51 -1.97 -22.56 -11.65
N SER A 52 -3.15 -22.18 -11.16
CA SER A 52 -4.47 -22.52 -11.73
C SER A 52 -4.56 -22.10 -13.19
N GLY A 53 -4.10 -20.88 -13.50
CA GLY A 53 -4.39 -20.22 -14.76
C GLY A 53 -5.90 -19.95 -14.90
N PHE A 54 -6.33 -19.48 -16.07
CA PHE A 54 -7.73 -19.09 -16.27
C PHE A 54 -8.72 -20.23 -15.94
N ASP A 55 -9.49 -20.05 -14.88
CA ASP A 55 -10.45 -21.00 -14.36
C ASP A 55 -11.84 -20.36 -14.12
N ARG A 56 -12.48 -20.64 -12.98
CA ARG A 56 -13.81 -20.09 -12.61
C ARG A 56 -13.76 -19.34 -11.27
N ASN A 57 -12.60 -19.22 -10.66
CA ASN A 57 -12.40 -18.59 -9.38
C ASN A 57 -12.12 -17.10 -9.57
N SER A 58 -13.19 -16.34 -9.80
CA SER A 58 -13.15 -14.88 -9.95
C SER A 58 -12.52 -14.04 -8.80
N ARG A 59 -12.00 -14.67 -7.74
CA ARG A 59 -11.35 -14.02 -6.58
C ARG A 59 -9.83 -14.05 -6.62
N ASP A 60 -9.22 -14.86 -7.48
CA ASP A 60 -7.78 -14.84 -7.69
C ASP A 60 -7.41 -13.73 -8.69
N PHE A 61 -6.21 -13.86 -9.26
CA PHE A 61 -5.51 -12.81 -9.98
C PHE A 61 -4.89 -13.34 -11.27
N ASP A 62 -5.46 -14.36 -11.89
CA ASP A 62 -4.92 -14.97 -13.11
C ASP A 62 -4.90 -13.96 -14.27
N VAL A 63 -5.96 -13.16 -14.44
CA VAL A 63 -6.01 -12.11 -15.47
C VAL A 63 -4.98 -11.01 -15.19
N LEU A 64 -4.84 -10.59 -13.93
CA LEU A 64 -3.83 -9.60 -13.53
C LEU A 64 -2.41 -10.12 -13.81
N THR A 65 -2.13 -11.36 -13.42
CA THR A 65 -0.83 -12.01 -13.58
C THR A 65 -0.47 -12.10 -15.05
N ALA A 66 -1.41 -12.54 -15.89
CA ALA A 66 -1.22 -12.59 -17.33
C ALA A 66 -0.96 -11.19 -17.93
N ALA A 67 -1.68 -10.15 -17.48
CA ALA A 67 -1.48 -8.77 -17.94
C ALA A 67 -0.09 -8.22 -17.59
N VAL A 68 0.38 -8.45 -16.35
CA VAL A 68 1.73 -8.06 -15.91
C VAL A 68 2.80 -8.78 -16.74
N LEU A 69 2.65 -10.09 -16.94
CA LEU A 69 3.59 -10.88 -17.74
C LEU A 69 3.63 -10.40 -19.20
N ALA A 70 2.47 -10.15 -19.81
CA ALA A 70 2.39 -9.64 -21.19
C ALA A 70 3.08 -8.28 -21.35
N VAL A 71 2.89 -7.36 -20.39
CA VAL A 71 3.58 -6.05 -20.42
C VAL A 71 5.09 -6.23 -20.25
N LEU A 72 5.56 -7.08 -19.34
CA LEU A 72 6.99 -7.30 -19.14
C LEU A 72 7.66 -8.05 -20.30
N GLU A 73 6.93 -8.93 -20.98
CA GLU A 73 7.40 -9.60 -22.20
C GLU A 73 7.56 -8.59 -23.35
N ALA A 74 6.55 -7.75 -23.59
CA ALA A 74 6.58 -6.74 -24.64
C ALA A 74 7.52 -5.57 -24.32
N LYS A 75 7.64 -5.20 -23.03
CA LYS A 75 8.44 -4.08 -22.52
C LYS A 75 9.25 -4.51 -21.28
N PRO A 76 10.42 -5.16 -21.47
CA PRO A 76 11.24 -5.62 -20.35
C PRO A 76 11.75 -4.53 -19.40
N ASN A 77 11.78 -3.27 -19.86
CA ASN A 77 12.18 -2.10 -19.08
C ASN A 77 10.99 -1.27 -18.56
N SER A 78 9.78 -1.80 -18.66
CA SER A 78 8.57 -1.15 -18.13
C SER A 78 8.73 -0.82 -16.64
N PRO A 79 8.21 0.33 -16.16
CA PRO A 79 8.13 0.62 -14.74
C PRO A 79 7.32 -0.41 -13.94
N VAL A 80 6.46 -1.21 -14.59
CA VAL A 80 5.72 -2.34 -13.98
C VAL A 80 6.68 -3.36 -13.35
N LYS A 81 7.94 -3.41 -13.82
CA LYS A 81 9.00 -4.24 -13.24
C LYS A 81 9.20 -3.99 -11.74
N VAL A 82 8.80 -2.84 -11.20
CA VAL A 82 8.83 -2.57 -9.75
C VAL A 82 8.09 -3.64 -8.94
N LEU A 83 7.03 -4.27 -9.49
CA LEU A 83 6.30 -5.36 -8.83
C LEU A 83 7.12 -6.64 -8.66
N THR A 84 8.24 -6.75 -9.37
CA THR A 84 9.19 -7.88 -9.28
C THR A 84 10.29 -7.61 -8.25
N ASP A 85 10.55 -6.35 -7.90
CA ASP A 85 11.61 -5.96 -6.97
C ASP A 85 11.08 -5.81 -5.54
N GLY A 86 11.06 -6.93 -4.82
CA GLY A 86 10.61 -6.99 -3.42
C GLY A 86 11.46 -6.17 -2.44
N THR A 87 12.56 -5.57 -2.90
CA THR A 87 13.33 -4.62 -2.10
C THR A 87 12.74 -3.22 -2.16
N VAL A 88 11.86 -2.87 -3.09
CA VAL A 88 11.20 -1.56 -3.14
C VAL A 88 9.93 -1.60 -2.28
N ALA A 89 9.70 -0.55 -1.47
CA ALA A 89 8.46 -0.42 -0.73
C ALA A 89 7.36 0.16 -1.63
N LEU A 90 6.19 -0.48 -1.66
CA LEU A 90 5.01 -0.01 -2.38
C LEU A 90 3.74 -0.67 -1.86
N THR A 91 2.61 -0.08 -2.23
CA THR A 91 1.28 -0.66 -2.07
C THR A 91 0.63 -0.77 -3.44
N ALA A 92 0.14 -1.95 -3.81
CA ALA A 92 -0.64 -2.12 -5.03
C ALA A 92 -2.11 -2.37 -4.71
N PHE A 93 -3.02 -1.79 -5.47
CA PHE A 93 -4.42 -2.15 -5.48
C PHE A 93 -4.63 -3.17 -6.59
N ILE A 94 -4.78 -4.45 -6.26
CA ILE A 94 -4.77 -5.52 -7.26
C ILE A 94 -6.20 -5.91 -7.64
N PRO A 95 -6.66 -5.67 -8.87
CA PRO A 95 -7.99 -6.09 -9.30
C PRO A 95 -8.08 -7.61 -9.34
N THR A 96 -9.18 -8.17 -8.82
CA THR A 96 -9.46 -9.60 -8.95
C THR A 96 -9.93 -9.95 -10.36
N ASP A 97 -9.99 -11.22 -10.67
CA ASP A 97 -10.51 -11.71 -11.96
C ASP A 97 -11.97 -11.26 -12.21
N ALA A 98 -12.81 -11.22 -11.16
CA ALA A 98 -14.13 -10.61 -11.21
C ALA A 98 -14.11 -9.14 -11.68
N ALA A 99 -13.11 -8.36 -11.25
CA ALA A 99 -12.98 -6.95 -11.61
C ALA A 99 -12.70 -6.78 -13.10
N PHE A 100 -11.84 -7.62 -13.67
CA PHE A 100 -11.58 -7.62 -15.12
C PHE A 100 -12.77 -8.12 -15.94
N GLN A 101 -13.43 -9.20 -15.49
CA GLN A 101 -14.66 -9.65 -16.15
C GLN A 101 -15.73 -8.57 -16.14
N GLN A 102 -15.83 -7.83 -15.04
CA GLN A 102 -16.75 -6.71 -14.88
C GLN A 102 -16.40 -5.54 -15.81
N LEU A 103 -15.13 -5.13 -15.88
CA LEU A 103 -14.62 -4.13 -16.81
C LEU A 103 -15.01 -4.47 -18.25
N VAL A 104 -14.71 -5.70 -18.66
CA VAL A 104 -14.97 -6.14 -20.05
C VAL A 104 -16.47 -6.23 -20.32
N ARG A 105 -17.27 -6.66 -19.35
CA ARG A 105 -18.73 -6.65 -19.49
C ARG A 105 -19.27 -5.24 -19.73
N GLU A 106 -18.71 -4.23 -19.07
CA GLU A 106 -19.13 -2.84 -19.22
C GLU A 106 -18.75 -2.27 -20.58
N ILE A 107 -17.47 -2.36 -20.95
CA ILE A 107 -16.96 -1.86 -22.24
C ILE A 107 -17.66 -2.54 -23.43
N THR A 108 -17.96 -3.84 -23.31
CA THR A 108 -18.66 -4.60 -24.38
C THR A 108 -20.18 -4.55 -24.27
N GLN A 109 -20.72 -3.90 -23.24
CA GLN A 109 -22.16 -3.86 -22.93
C GLN A 109 -22.82 -5.25 -22.89
N ALA A 110 -22.06 -6.26 -22.45
CA ALA A 110 -22.52 -7.64 -22.44
C ALA A 110 -23.52 -7.91 -21.31
N ARG A 111 -24.50 -8.79 -21.56
CA ARG A 111 -25.50 -9.18 -20.54
C ARG A 111 -24.95 -10.14 -19.48
N LYS A 112 -23.85 -10.82 -19.76
CA LYS A 112 -23.23 -11.84 -18.90
C LYS A 112 -21.77 -11.49 -18.67
N LEU A 113 -21.23 -11.92 -17.53
CA LEU A 113 -19.79 -11.85 -17.31
C LEU A 113 -19.07 -12.78 -18.32
N PRO A 114 -17.98 -12.30 -18.96
CA PRO A 114 -17.11 -13.14 -19.78
C PRO A 114 -16.34 -14.13 -18.89
N SER A 115 -15.72 -15.15 -19.50
CA SER A 115 -14.69 -15.95 -18.83
C SER A 115 -13.43 -15.11 -18.59
N GLU A 116 -12.54 -15.58 -17.71
CA GLU A 116 -11.23 -14.95 -17.47
C GLU A 116 -10.39 -14.86 -18.76
N SER A 117 -10.39 -15.92 -19.56
CA SER A 117 -9.70 -15.92 -20.86
C SER A 117 -10.24 -14.87 -21.84
N ALA A 118 -11.56 -14.67 -21.88
CA ALA A 118 -12.18 -13.65 -22.70
C ALA A 118 -11.95 -12.25 -22.13
N ALA A 119 -11.93 -12.12 -20.80
CA ALA A 119 -11.59 -10.88 -20.13
C ALA A 119 -10.14 -10.46 -20.44
N PHE A 120 -9.18 -11.37 -20.28
CA PHE A 120 -7.78 -11.15 -20.63
C PHE A 120 -7.61 -10.79 -22.11
N THR A 121 -8.28 -11.50 -23.02
CA THR A 121 -8.21 -11.22 -24.46
C THR A 121 -8.69 -9.81 -24.79
N ALA A 122 -9.80 -9.39 -24.18
CA ALA A 122 -10.33 -8.04 -24.38
C ALA A 122 -9.39 -6.97 -23.79
N VAL A 123 -8.84 -7.20 -22.59
CA VAL A 123 -7.85 -6.30 -21.96
C VAL A 123 -6.57 -6.20 -22.79
N ALA A 124 -6.05 -7.32 -23.27
CA ALA A 124 -4.89 -7.33 -24.18
C ALA A 124 -5.18 -6.60 -25.49
N GLY A 125 -6.43 -6.65 -25.97
CA GLY A 125 -6.90 -5.91 -27.14
C GLY A 125 -6.88 -4.39 -26.98
N LEU A 126 -6.81 -3.84 -25.76
CA LEU A 126 -6.65 -2.40 -25.50
C LEU A 126 -5.25 -1.87 -25.88
N GLY A 127 -4.30 -2.77 -26.12
CA GLY A 127 -2.92 -2.45 -26.43
C GLY A 127 -2.02 -2.40 -25.19
N ILE A 128 -0.75 -2.80 -25.38
CA ILE A 128 0.24 -2.93 -24.30
C ILE A 128 0.46 -1.61 -23.55
N ASP A 129 0.46 -0.47 -24.25
CA ASP A 129 0.68 0.85 -23.64
C ASP A 129 -0.47 1.23 -22.68
N THR A 130 -1.70 0.92 -23.08
CA THR A 130 -2.89 1.14 -22.27
C THR A 130 -2.87 0.25 -21.03
N VAL A 131 -2.58 -1.04 -21.22
CA VAL A 131 -2.49 -2.01 -20.11
C VAL A 131 -1.38 -1.61 -19.14
N GLU A 132 -0.20 -1.21 -19.63
CA GLU A 132 0.89 -0.71 -18.79
C GLU A 132 0.45 0.49 -17.95
N SER A 133 -0.22 1.47 -18.57
CA SER A 133 -0.71 2.67 -17.87
C SER A 133 -1.71 2.33 -16.77
N VAL A 134 -2.66 1.43 -17.05
CA VAL A 134 -3.62 0.92 -16.06
C VAL A 134 -2.89 0.21 -14.92
N LEU A 135 -1.93 -0.68 -15.21
CA LEU A 135 -1.17 -1.38 -14.17
C LEU A 135 -0.39 -0.40 -13.27
N LEU A 136 0.22 0.63 -13.84
CA LEU A 136 0.94 1.65 -13.07
C LEU A 136 0.00 2.53 -12.23
N TYR A 137 -1.23 2.75 -12.69
CA TYR A 137 -2.25 3.46 -11.95
C TYR A 137 -2.72 2.69 -10.70
N HIS A 138 -2.55 1.38 -10.67
CA HIS A 138 -2.83 0.56 -9.49
C HIS A 138 -1.70 0.51 -8.47
N VAL A 139 -0.53 1.09 -8.75
CA VAL A 139 0.65 1.00 -7.88
C VAL A 139 0.93 2.34 -7.22
N VAL A 140 1.05 2.34 -5.90
CA VAL A 140 1.46 3.49 -5.08
C VAL A 140 2.88 3.26 -4.57
N PRO A 141 3.89 3.89 -5.18
CA PRO A 141 5.29 3.70 -4.79
C PRO A 141 5.60 4.37 -3.43
N GLY A 142 6.62 3.85 -2.74
CA GLY A 142 7.24 4.52 -1.59
C GLY A 142 6.59 4.25 -0.23
N ALA A 143 5.39 3.66 -0.18
CA ALA A 143 4.69 3.40 1.08
C ALA A 143 4.08 1.99 1.15
N THR A 144 4.20 1.36 2.32
CA THR A 144 3.49 0.14 2.70
C THR A 144 2.27 0.53 3.54
N ILE A 145 1.11 0.70 2.91
CA ILE A 145 -0.14 1.14 3.53
C ILE A 145 -0.92 -0.09 3.99
N ASP A 146 -0.72 -0.54 5.22
CA ASP A 146 -1.47 -1.69 5.74
C ASP A 146 -2.96 -1.37 5.98
N ARG A 147 -3.78 -2.39 6.26
CA ARG A 147 -5.22 -2.24 6.53
C ARG A 147 -5.49 -1.18 7.60
N ARG A 148 -4.68 -1.17 8.67
CA ARG A 148 -4.88 -0.24 9.79
C ARG A 148 -4.71 1.20 9.33
N THR A 149 -3.72 1.44 8.47
CA THR A 149 -3.43 2.74 7.86
C THR A 149 -4.48 3.10 6.82
N ALA A 150 -4.79 2.18 5.89
CA ALA A 150 -5.75 2.37 4.81
C ALA A 150 -7.13 2.80 5.33
N VAL A 151 -7.65 2.14 6.36
CA VAL A 151 -8.95 2.55 6.91
C VAL A 151 -8.89 3.94 7.55
N ARG A 152 -7.75 4.47 7.97
CA ARG A 152 -7.68 5.82 8.57
C ARG A 152 -7.31 6.93 7.57
N ALA A 153 -7.10 6.59 6.31
CA ALA A 153 -6.65 7.51 5.27
C ALA A 153 -7.80 8.18 4.50
N ASP A 154 -8.94 8.42 5.17
CA ASP A 154 -10.10 9.05 4.53
C ASP A 154 -9.77 10.45 3.99
N GLY A 155 -10.15 10.73 2.74
CA GLY A 155 -9.83 11.96 2.02
C GLY A 155 -8.35 12.12 1.65
N THR A 156 -7.56 11.04 1.67
CA THR A 156 -6.14 11.09 1.31
C THR A 156 -5.94 10.80 -0.18
N ASP A 157 -5.22 11.68 -0.87
CA ASP A 157 -4.78 11.43 -2.25
C ASP A 157 -3.51 10.58 -2.28
N LEU A 158 -3.57 9.48 -3.02
CA LEU A 158 -2.43 8.60 -3.27
C LEU A 158 -1.86 8.86 -4.66
N THR A 159 -0.61 9.31 -4.73
CA THR A 159 0.11 9.42 -6.00
C THR A 159 0.50 8.04 -6.51
N THR A 160 0.02 7.69 -7.69
CA THR A 160 0.29 6.40 -8.34
C THR A 160 1.62 6.42 -9.10
N ALA A 161 2.12 5.26 -9.50
CA ALA A 161 3.33 5.14 -10.32
C ALA A 161 3.14 5.70 -11.73
N LEU A 162 1.90 5.86 -12.19
CA LEU A 162 1.57 6.59 -13.42
C LEU A 162 1.76 8.11 -13.26
N GLY A 163 1.70 8.63 -12.02
CA GLY A 163 1.81 10.05 -11.69
C GLY A 163 0.46 10.71 -11.34
N SER A 164 -0.65 10.12 -11.78
CA SER A 164 -2.00 10.54 -11.41
C SER A 164 -2.34 10.15 -9.96
N THR A 165 -3.33 10.80 -9.36
CA THR A 165 -3.79 10.52 -8.00
C THR A 165 -5.04 9.63 -7.99
N VAL A 166 -5.23 8.95 -6.85
CA VAL A 166 -6.45 8.22 -6.49
C VAL A 166 -6.81 8.62 -5.06
N GLU A 167 -8.02 9.11 -4.83
CA GLU A 167 -8.48 9.50 -3.50
C GLU A 167 -9.00 8.27 -2.74
N VAL A 168 -8.70 8.20 -1.44
CA VAL A 168 -9.20 7.18 -0.53
C VAL A 168 -10.48 7.66 0.17
N ASP A 169 -11.62 7.08 -0.18
CA ASP A 169 -12.92 7.30 0.50
C ASP A 169 -13.21 6.15 1.48
N VAL A 170 -13.23 6.44 2.79
CA VAL A 170 -13.51 5.44 3.83
C VAL A 170 -14.92 5.60 4.37
N ARG A 171 -15.82 4.76 3.88
CA ARG A 171 -17.20 4.71 4.36
C ARG A 171 -17.35 3.79 5.55
N THR A 172 -18.01 4.29 6.59
CA THR A 172 -18.36 3.52 7.78
C THR A 172 -19.80 3.00 7.64
N TYR A 173 -19.96 1.68 7.67
CA TYR A 173 -21.22 0.95 7.63
C TYR A 173 -21.43 0.24 8.95
N LEU A 174 -22.54 0.52 9.64
CA LEU A 174 -22.73 0.07 11.02
C LEU A 174 -21.56 0.57 11.91
N TYR A 175 -21.70 0.56 13.23
CA TYR A 175 -20.73 1.22 14.11
C TYR A 175 -19.27 0.68 14.05
N PHE A 176 -19.02 -0.41 13.32
CA PHE A 176 -17.73 -1.12 13.33
C PHE A 176 -17.18 -1.52 11.95
N PHE A 177 -17.96 -1.46 10.86
CA PHE A 177 -17.47 -1.89 9.55
C PHE A 177 -17.01 -0.68 8.74
N ARG A 178 -15.75 -0.69 8.31
CA ARG A 178 -15.16 0.39 7.49
C ARG A 178 -14.75 -0.20 6.15
N GLN A 179 -15.27 0.38 5.08
CA GLN A 179 -14.99 -0.04 3.71
C GLN A 179 -14.16 1.04 3.05
N VAL A 180 -12.98 0.67 2.57
CA VAL A 180 -12.14 1.53 1.74
C VAL A 180 -12.65 1.47 0.29
N ARG A 181 -12.85 2.65 -0.29
CA ARG A 181 -13.09 2.91 -1.69
C ARG A 181 -11.95 3.73 -2.26
N LEU A 182 -11.74 3.61 -3.56
CA LEU A 182 -10.76 4.34 -4.33
C LEU A 182 -11.50 5.12 -5.39
N VAL A 183 -11.50 6.44 -5.26
CA VAL A 183 -12.06 7.36 -6.24
C VAL A 183 -10.96 7.65 -7.24
N ASP A 184 -11.18 7.22 -8.47
CA ASP A 184 -10.19 7.30 -9.53
C ASP A 184 -10.58 8.36 -10.57
N ALA A 185 -9.92 8.34 -11.73
CA ALA A 185 -10.17 9.34 -12.77
C ALA A 185 -11.40 9.02 -13.64
N ASP A 186 -11.96 7.80 -13.57
CA ASP A 186 -13.17 7.45 -14.32
C ASP A 186 -14.40 7.85 -13.51
N THR A 187 -15.01 8.97 -13.90
CA THR A 187 -16.12 9.56 -13.14
C THR A 187 -17.49 8.95 -13.49
N ASP A 188 -17.55 8.15 -14.56
CA ASP A 188 -18.78 7.55 -15.08
C ASP A 188 -18.96 6.08 -14.64
N ASP A 189 -17.93 5.44 -14.05
CA ASP A 189 -18.04 4.13 -13.39
C ASP A 189 -18.10 4.25 -11.85
N ARG A 190 -18.39 3.12 -11.20
CA ARG A 190 -18.37 2.98 -9.76
C ARG A 190 -16.93 2.83 -9.25
N ASP A 191 -16.61 3.61 -8.23
CA ASP A 191 -15.38 3.48 -7.43
C ASP A 191 -15.07 2.04 -7.01
N ALA A 192 -13.78 1.68 -7.12
CA ALA A 192 -13.27 0.40 -6.66
C ALA A 192 -13.33 0.28 -5.14
N ARG A 193 -13.69 -0.90 -4.64
CA ARG A 193 -13.74 -1.22 -3.21
C ARG A 193 -12.67 -2.24 -2.88
N VAL A 194 -11.98 -2.02 -1.78
CA VAL A 194 -11.05 -3.03 -1.24
C VAL A 194 -11.83 -4.20 -0.66
N VAL A 195 -11.72 -5.37 -1.28
CA VAL A 195 -12.40 -6.62 -0.87
C VAL A 195 -11.52 -7.53 -0.03
N SER A 196 -10.20 -7.41 -0.15
CA SER A 196 -9.24 -8.12 0.70
C SER A 196 -8.06 -7.20 1.01
N TYR A 197 -7.56 -7.25 2.24
CA TYR A 197 -6.48 -6.37 2.69
C TYR A 197 -5.19 -7.14 2.97
N ASP A 198 -4.08 -6.43 2.88
CA ASP A 198 -2.76 -6.89 3.34
C ASP A 198 -2.27 -8.18 2.66
N VAL A 199 -2.50 -8.33 1.35
CA VAL A 199 -1.82 -9.35 0.56
C VAL A 199 -0.31 -9.11 0.68
N ASN A 200 0.44 -10.19 0.86
CA ASN A 200 1.89 -10.17 1.10
C ASN A 200 2.34 -9.48 2.41
N LYS A 201 1.47 -9.41 3.43
CA LYS A 201 1.78 -8.77 4.72
C LYS A 201 3.12 -9.22 5.32
N GLY A 202 3.88 -8.25 5.81
CA GLY A 202 5.19 -8.48 6.43
C GLY A 202 6.36 -8.28 5.48
N ASN A 203 6.09 -7.95 4.21
CA ASN A 203 7.10 -7.57 3.21
C ASN A 203 7.04 -6.07 2.90
N ARG A 204 8.06 -5.56 2.21
CA ARG A 204 8.11 -4.15 1.74
C ARG A 204 7.03 -3.84 0.72
N GLN A 205 6.64 -4.84 -0.09
CA GLN A 205 5.51 -4.73 -1.01
C GLN A 205 4.28 -5.39 -0.40
N ILE A 206 3.17 -4.67 -0.37
CA ILE A 206 1.87 -5.24 -0.01
C ILE A 206 0.83 -4.88 -1.06
N ALA A 207 -0.29 -5.58 -1.03
CA ALA A 207 -1.40 -5.24 -1.89
C ALA A 207 -2.75 -5.35 -1.18
N HIS A 208 -3.74 -4.66 -1.75
CA HIS A 208 -5.14 -4.75 -1.37
C HIS A 208 -5.92 -5.19 -2.60
N ALA A 209 -6.70 -6.25 -2.50
CA ALA A 209 -7.52 -6.71 -3.61
C ALA A 209 -8.73 -5.80 -3.79
N VAL A 210 -9.04 -5.42 -5.04
CA VAL A 210 -10.15 -4.52 -5.38
C VAL A 210 -11.16 -5.17 -6.32
N ASP A 211 -12.44 -4.79 -6.18
CA ASP A 211 -13.55 -5.33 -7.00
C ASP A 211 -13.75 -4.63 -8.35
N ARG A 212 -12.95 -3.60 -8.64
CA ARG A 212 -12.95 -2.86 -9.91
C ARG A 212 -11.53 -2.55 -10.34
N VAL A 213 -11.33 -2.47 -11.66
CA VAL A 213 -10.10 -1.99 -12.26
C VAL A 213 -10.12 -0.47 -12.19
N LEU A 214 -9.12 0.12 -11.55
CA LEU A 214 -8.89 1.57 -11.55
C LEU A 214 -8.50 2.03 -12.96
N ARG A 215 -9.09 3.13 -13.41
CA ARG A 215 -8.94 3.62 -14.78
C ARG A 215 -8.37 5.03 -14.76
N PRO A 216 -7.22 5.26 -15.43
CA PRO A 216 -6.60 6.58 -15.45
C PRO A 216 -7.29 7.57 -16.41
N ILE A 217 -8.29 7.11 -17.16
CA ILE A 217 -9.07 7.84 -18.14
C ILE A 217 -10.49 7.25 -18.17
N ASP A 218 -11.49 8.07 -18.51
CA ASP A 218 -12.85 7.57 -18.80
C ASP A 218 -12.80 6.61 -19.99
N LEU A 219 -13.40 5.43 -19.83
CA LEU A 219 -13.58 4.47 -20.90
C LEU A 219 -15.05 4.52 -21.40
N PRO A 220 -15.29 4.45 -22.72
CA PRO A 220 -16.63 4.51 -23.30
C PRO A 220 -17.51 3.29 -23.00
#